data_AF-A0AAN9NSB5-F1
#
_entry.id   AF-A0AAN9NSB5-F1
#
_cell.length_a   1.000
_cell.length_b   1.000
_cell.length_c   1.000
_cell.angle_alpha   90.00
_cell.angle_beta   90.00
_cell.angle_gamma   90.00
#
_symmetry.space_group_name_H-M   'P 1'
#
loop_
_entity.id
_entity.type
_entity.pdbx_description
1 polymer ?
#
loop_
_entity_poly.entity_id
_entity_poly.type
_entity_poly.pdbx_seq_one_letter_code
_entity_poly.pdbx_strand_id
1 'polypeptide(L)'
;MAESFLFSIAESLIAKLASHAFQEASRLVGLYDNLRDLTKTLSLVKAVLLDAQQKQEHNHQLREWLTQLKTVFSDAEDLLDEFECQTLRKKVVKAHGSTKDKQDPGVLSIEDVGVCF
;
A
#
# COMPACT_ATOMS: atom_id res chain seq x y z
N MET A 1 22.64 -1.10 6.14
CA MET A 1 21.63 -0.24 6.82
C MET A 1 20.51 0.20 5.88
N ALA A 2 20.76 0.38 4.57
CA ALA A 2 19.70 0.68 3.60
C ALA A 2 18.89 -0.56 3.15
N GLU A 3 19.45 -1.78 3.20
CA GLU A 3 18.72 -2.99 2.78
C GLU A 3 17.60 -3.41 3.73
N SER A 4 17.77 -3.21 5.04
CA SER A 4 16.70 -3.49 6.02
C SER A 4 15.48 -2.61 5.80
N PHE A 5 15.68 -1.41 5.27
CA PHE A 5 14.61 -0.49 4.90
C PHE A 5 13.84 -0.98 3.67
N LEU A 6 14.54 -1.45 2.63
CA LEU A 6 13.92 -2.02 1.43
C LEU A 6 13.08 -3.26 1.73
N PHE A 7 13.60 -4.15 2.57
CA PHE A 7 12.88 -5.34 3.02
C PHE A 7 11.61 -4.97 3.78
N SER A 8 11.69 -3.98 4.68
CA SER A 8 10.55 -3.47 5.44
C SER A 8 9.46 -2.88 4.54
N ILE A 9 9.83 -2.10 3.51
CA ILE A 9 8.84 -1.56 2.56
C ILE A 9 8.21 -2.68 1.74
N ALA A 10 9.00 -3.65 1.28
CA ALA A 10 8.47 -4.80 0.54
C ALA A 10 7.41 -5.55 1.38
N GLU A 11 7.67 -5.76 2.66
CA GLU A 11 6.70 -6.37 3.60
C GLU A 11 5.45 -5.53 3.80
N SER A 12 5.61 -4.21 3.99
CA SER A 12 4.51 -3.25 4.10
C SER A 12 3.59 -3.33 2.88
N LEU A 13 4.16 -3.22 1.67
CA LEU A 13 3.43 -3.30 0.41
C LEU A 13 2.69 -4.64 0.26
N ILE A 14 3.36 -5.76 0.54
CA ILE A 14 2.74 -7.09 0.46
C ILE A 14 1.57 -7.20 1.44
N ALA A 15 1.72 -6.71 2.67
CA ALA A 15 0.67 -6.74 3.68
C ALA A 15 -0.53 -5.87 3.27
N LYS A 16 -0.28 -4.64 2.78
CA LYS A 16 -1.32 -3.73 2.26
C LYS A 16 -2.09 -4.37 1.11
N LEU A 17 -1.39 -4.93 0.12
CA LEU A 17 -1.99 -5.61 -1.03
C LEU A 17 -2.80 -6.86 -0.65
N ALA A 18 -2.38 -7.58 0.39
CA ALA A 18 -3.07 -8.76 0.92
C ALA A 18 -4.28 -8.39 1.81
N SER A 19 -4.43 -7.13 2.21
CA SER A 19 -5.51 -6.71 3.09
C SER A 19 -6.88 -6.86 2.42
N HIS A 20 -7.90 -7.21 3.21
CA HIS A 20 -9.25 -7.42 2.69
C HIS A 20 -9.84 -6.13 2.10
N ALA A 21 -9.60 -4.99 2.76
CA ALA A 21 -10.05 -3.68 2.29
C ALA A 21 -9.50 -3.37 0.89
N PHE A 22 -8.20 -3.61 0.68
CA PHE A 22 -7.54 -3.34 -0.58
C PHE A 22 -7.96 -4.33 -1.68
N GLN A 23 -8.11 -5.63 -1.36
CA GLN A 23 -8.60 -6.66 -2.28
C GLN A 23 -10.03 -6.35 -2.76
N GLU A 24 -10.90 -5.85 -1.89
CA GLU A 24 -12.27 -5.45 -2.24
C GLU A 24 -12.28 -4.18 -3.10
N ALA A 25 -11.52 -3.16 -2.71
CA ALA A 25 -11.37 -1.91 -3.45
C ALA A 25 -10.84 -2.12 -4.87
N SER A 26 -9.81 -2.94 -5.00
CA SER A 26 -9.18 -3.25 -6.30
C SER A 26 -10.09 -4.05 -7.22
N ARG A 27 -10.98 -4.90 -6.70
CA ARG A 27 -12.02 -5.55 -7.50
C ARG A 27 -13.04 -4.56 -8.05
N LEU A 28 -13.46 -3.58 -7.25
CA LEU A 28 -14.40 -2.53 -7.68
C LEU A 28 -13.84 -1.67 -8.82
N VAL A 29 -12.52 -1.48 -8.86
CA VAL A 29 -11.81 -0.69 -9.89
C VAL A 29 -11.28 -1.56 -11.02
N GLY A 30 -11.36 -2.90 -10.91
CA GLY A 30 -10.88 -3.83 -11.95
C GLY A 30 -9.36 -4.03 -12.00
N LEU A 31 -8.64 -3.69 -10.93
CA LEU A 31 -7.17 -3.79 -10.83
C LEU A 31 -6.70 -5.04 -10.07
N TYR A 32 -7.62 -5.89 -9.64
CA TYR A 32 -7.34 -7.04 -8.78
C TYR A 32 -6.23 -7.96 -9.28
N ASP A 33 -6.28 -8.35 -10.56
CA ASP A 33 -5.31 -9.27 -11.15
C ASP A 33 -3.92 -8.61 -11.29
N ASN A 34 -3.88 -7.34 -11.72
CA ASN A 34 -2.65 -6.57 -11.83
C ASN A 34 -1.95 -6.43 -10.47
N LEU A 35 -2.71 -6.16 -9.41
CA LEU A 35 -2.19 -5.98 -8.07
C LEU A 35 -1.73 -7.31 -7.46
N ARG A 36 -2.42 -8.42 -7.76
CA ARG A 36 -1.95 -9.75 -7.38
C ARG A 36 -0.61 -10.10 -8.03
N ASP A 37 -0.42 -9.73 -9.30
CA ASP A 37 0.84 -9.95 -9.99
C ASP A 37 1.96 -9.02 -9.48
N LEU A 38 1.62 -7.80 -9.07
CA LEU A 38 2.52 -6.93 -8.32
C LEU A 38 2.98 -7.58 -7.01
N THR A 39 2.07 -8.17 -6.21
CA THR A 39 2.42 -8.88 -4.97
C THR A 39 3.42 -10.02 -5.22
N LYS A 40 3.21 -10.82 -6.27
CA LYS A 40 4.14 -11.90 -6.65
C LYS A 40 5.52 -11.34 -7.02
N THR A 41 5.55 -10.26 -7.80
CA THR A 41 6.78 -9.60 -8.21
C THR A 41 7.55 -9.05 -7.01
N LEU A 42 6.87 -8.35 -6.09
CA LEU A 42 7.44 -7.87 -4.84
C LEU A 42 8.01 -9.01 -3.98
N SER A 43 7.34 -10.16 -3.96
CA SER A 43 7.79 -11.34 -3.21
C SER A 43 9.07 -11.94 -3.80
N LEU A 44 9.17 -12.01 -5.13
CA LEU A 44 10.40 -12.40 -5.83
C LEU A 44 11.54 -11.44 -5.54
N VAL A 45 11.27 -10.14 -5.62
CA VAL A 45 12.26 -9.10 -5.33
C VAL A 45 12.73 -9.19 -3.87
N LYS A 46 11.83 -9.41 -2.92
CA LYS A 46 12.17 -9.62 -1.50
C LYS A 46 13.12 -10.81 -1.30
N ALA A 47 12.90 -11.92 -2.02
CA ALA A 47 13.80 -13.07 -1.99
C ALA A 47 15.19 -12.73 -2.56
N VAL A 48 15.24 -12.01 -3.69
CA VAL A 48 16.50 -11.56 -4.28
C VAL A 48 17.23 -10.57 -3.37
N LEU A 49 16.51 -9.68 -2.68
CA LEU A 49 17.07 -8.75 -1.70
C LEU A 49 17.75 -9.47 -0.52
N LEU A 50 17.12 -10.52 0.00
CA LEU A 50 17.70 -11.36 1.06
C LEU A 50 19.02 -12.01 0.60
N ASP A 51 19.06 -12.53 -0.63
CA ASP A 51 20.26 -13.16 -1.19
C ASP A 51 21.35 -12.13 -1.55
N ALA A 52 20.94 -10.93 -1.97
CA ALA A 52 21.83 -9.82 -2.32
C ALA A 52 22.54 -9.22 -1.09
N GLN A 53 21.90 -9.27 0.08
CA GLN A 53 22.43 -8.73 1.35
C GLN A 53 23.80 -9.32 1.71
N GLN A 54 24.09 -10.57 1.33
CA GLN A 54 25.40 -11.19 1.58
C GLN A 54 26.49 -10.77 0.57
N LYS A 55 26.13 -10.20 -0.58
CA LYS A 55 27.04 -9.99 -1.72
C LYS A 55 27.26 -8.52 -2.08
N GLN A 56 26.51 -7.60 -1.45
CA GLN A 56 26.47 -6.18 -1.82
C GLN A 56 27.73 -5.38 -1.47
N GLU A 57 28.43 -5.68 -0.37
CA GLU A 57 29.56 -4.86 0.10
C GLU A 57 30.63 -4.65 -0.98
N HIS A 58 30.77 -5.61 -1.89
CA HIS A 58 31.81 -5.64 -2.93
C HIS A 58 31.28 -5.40 -4.35
N ASN A 59 29.98 -5.13 -4.53
CA ASN A 59 29.37 -5.00 -5.86
C ASN A 59 28.67 -3.65 -6.03
N HIS A 60 29.35 -2.73 -6.73
CA HIS A 60 28.83 -1.39 -7.03
C HIS A 60 27.56 -1.41 -7.89
N GLN A 61 27.47 -2.32 -8.86
CA GLN A 61 26.29 -2.45 -9.71
C GLN A 61 25.07 -2.91 -8.90
N LEU A 62 25.27 -3.81 -7.94
CA LEU A 62 24.21 -4.24 -7.02
C LEU A 62 23.71 -3.07 -6.16
N ARG A 63 24.61 -2.25 -5.62
CA ARG A 63 24.26 -1.04 -4.84
C ARG A 63 23.37 -0.05 -5.62
N GLU A 64 23.70 0.18 -6.88
CA GLU A 64 22.93 1.08 -7.76
C GLU A 64 21.53 0.50 -8.02
N TRP A 65 21.46 -0.79 -8.33
CA TRP A 65 20.20 -1.51 -8.49
C TRP A 65 19.29 -1.42 -7.25
N LEU A 66 19.87 -1.58 -6.05
CA LEU A 66 19.11 -1.46 -4.79
C LEU A 66 18.60 -0.03 -4.55
N THR A 67 19.38 0.98 -4.92
CA THR A 67 18.96 2.38 -4.81
C THR A 67 17.75 2.67 -5.69
N GLN A 68 17.79 2.24 -6.95
CA GLN A 68 16.65 2.43 -7.87
C GLN A 68 15.41 1.66 -7.41
N LEU A 69 15.60 0.45 -6.92
CA LEU A 69 14.52 -0.36 -6.38
C LEU A 69 13.85 0.31 -5.18
N LYS A 70 14.63 1.01 -4.35
CA LYS A 70 14.10 1.78 -3.21
C LYS A 70 13.17 2.88 -3.67
N THR A 71 13.54 3.65 -4.68
CA THR A 71 12.69 4.69 -5.25
C THR A 71 11.37 4.10 -5.75
N VAL A 72 11.42 3.01 -6.53
CA VAL A 72 10.22 2.36 -7.06
C VAL A 72 9.30 1.85 -5.95
N PHE A 73 9.86 1.30 -4.87
CA PHE A 73 9.07 0.77 -3.75
C PHE A 73 8.42 1.89 -2.94
N SER A 74 9.13 3.00 -2.72
CA SER A 74 8.56 4.19 -2.09
C SER A 74 7.42 4.80 -2.94
N ASP A 75 7.63 4.96 -4.24
CA ASP A 75 6.58 5.47 -5.14
C ASP A 75 5.34 4.56 -5.15
N ALA A 76 5.54 3.23 -5.08
CA ALA A 76 4.44 2.28 -4.97
C ALA A 76 3.70 2.39 -3.64
N GLU A 77 4.40 2.61 -2.52
CA GLU A 77 3.78 2.78 -1.21
C GLU A 77 2.89 4.02 -1.18
N ASP A 78 3.42 5.16 -1.65
CA ASP A 78 2.67 6.42 -1.76
C ASP A 78 1.40 6.27 -2.62
N LEU A 79 1.50 5.56 -3.75
CA LEU A 79 0.36 5.32 -4.63
C LEU A 79 -0.72 4.41 -4.00
N LEU A 80 -0.32 3.38 -3.27
CA LEU A 80 -1.27 2.49 -2.58
C LEU A 80 -1.96 3.21 -1.43
N ASP A 81 -1.25 4.08 -0.72
CA ASP A 81 -1.80 4.87 0.38
C ASP A 81 -2.81 5.90 -0.11
N GLU A 82 -2.53 6.58 -1.22
CA GLU A 82 -3.49 7.46 -1.90
C GLU A 82 -4.72 6.67 -2.37
N PHE A 83 -4.54 5.47 -2.94
CA PHE A 83 -5.65 4.64 -3.40
C PHE A 83 -6.57 4.17 -2.27
N GLU A 84 -5.98 3.75 -1.14
CA GLU A 84 -6.74 3.37 0.06
C GLU A 84 -7.52 4.57 0.60
N CYS A 85 -6.87 5.74 0.70
CA CYS A 85 -7.51 6.96 1.17
C CYS A 85 -8.69 7.40 0.26
N GLN A 86 -8.53 7.33 -1.07
CA GLN A 86 -9.61 7.67 -2.00
C GLN A 86 -10.78 6.67 -1.97
N THR A 87 -10.49 5.38 -1.76
CA THR A 87 -11.52 4.35 -1.63
C THR A 87 -12.33 4.57 -0.36
N LEU A 88 -11.67 4.83 0.77
CA LEU A 88 -12.33 5.17 2.04
C LEU A 88 -13.19 6.43 1.87
N ARG A 89 -12.68 7.48 1.23
CA ARG A 89 -13.45 8.70 0.94
C ARG A 89 -14.71 8.44 0.11
N LYS A 90 -14.64 7.56 -0.89
CA LYS A 90 -15.82 7.16 -1.69
C LYS A 90 -16.84 6.37 -0.86
N LYS A 91 -16.40 5.49 0.05
CA LYS A 91 -17.30 4.76 0.97
C LYS A 91 -18.01 5.72 1.94
N VAL A 92 -17.27 6.68 2.52
CA VAL A 92 -17.76 7.72 3.45
C VAL A 92 -18.79 8.64 2.77
N VAL A 93 -18.49 9.18 1.58
CA VAL A 93 -19.45 10.03 0.83
C VAL A 93 -20.72 9.25 0.46
N LYS A 94 -20.61 7.97 0.12
CA LYS A 94 -21.77 7.13 -0.20
C LYS A 94 -22.62 6.82 1.03
N ALA A 95 -22.01 6.70 2.22
CA ALA A 95 -22.72 6.55 3.49
C ALA A 95 -23.45 7.84 3.91
N HIS A 96 -22.89 9.02 3.61
CA HIS A 96 -23.46 10.31 4.01
C HIS A 96 -24.38 10.96 2.98
N GLY A 97 -24.32 10.53 1.71
CA GLY A 97 -25.16 11.07 0.62
C GLY A 97 -26.61 10.57 0.60
N SER A 98 -27.02 9.71 1.53
CA SER A 98 -28.36 9.09 1.53
C SER A 98 -29.33 9.66 2.59
N THR A 99 -28.97 10.71 3.33
CA THR A 99 -29.90 11.32 4.30
C THR A 99 -30.68 12.48 3.66
N LYS A 100 -31.73 12.12 2.92
CA LYS A 100 -32.91 12.99 2.87
C LYS A 100 -33.83 12.60 4.03
N ASP A 101 -33.94 13.53 4.96
CA ASP A 101 -35.05 13.81 5.89
C ASP A 101 -34.74 13.72 7.40
N LYS A 102 -34.74 14.93 7.99
CA LYS A 102 -35.10 15.37 9.36
C LYS A 102 -34.32 14.88 10.59
N GLN A 103 -33.48 15.81 11.08
CA GLN A 103 -33.38 16.32 12.46
C GLN A 103 -33.32 15.34 13.66
N ASP A 104 -32.14 15.20 14.27
CA ASP A 104 -31.92 15.32 15.74
C ASP A 104 -30.39 15.40 16.03
N PRO A 105 -29.86 16.29 16.89
CA PRO A 105 -28.43 16.43 17.13
C PRO A 105 -27.99 15.51 18.27
N GLY A 106 -27.70 14.25 17.95
CA GLY A 106 -27.08 13.30 18.87
C GLY A 106 -25.71 12.89 18.34
N VAL A 107 -24.66 13.39 18.99
CA VAL A 107 -23.23 13.15 18.70
C VAL A 107 -22.97 11.67 18.36
N LEU A 108 -22.61 11.39 17.11
CA LEU A 108 -21.85 10.20 16.77
C LEU A 108 -20.38 10.59 16.71
N SER A 109 -19.60 10.02 17.63
CA SER A 109 -18.21 10.35 17.89
C SER A 109 -17.38 10.39 16.61
N ILE A 110 -16.54 11.43 16.52
CA ILE A 110 -15.56 11.69 15.45
C ILE A 110 -14.41 10.66 15.45
N GLU A 111 -14.54 9.54 16.17
CA GLU A 111 -13.49 8.55 16.38
C GLU A 111 -13.43 7.46 15.28
N ASP A 112 -14.44 7.37 14.40
CA ASP A 112 -14.42 6.50 13.21
C ASP A 112 -13.86 7.19 11.96
N VAL A 113 -13.32 8.40 12.11
CA VAL A 113 -12.47 8.97 11.07
C VAL A 113 -11.12 8.29 11.24
N GLY A 114 -10.96 7.13 10.61
CA GLY A 114 -9.65 6.58 10.26
C GLY A 114 -8.94 7.62 9.42
N VAL A 115 -8.24 8.53 10.10
CA VAL A 115 -7.54 9.64 9.48
C VAL A 115 -6.43 9.04 8.64
N CYS A 116 -6.45 9.30 7.34
CA CYS A 116 -5.27 9.15 6.51
C CYS A 116 -4.20 10.13 7.07
N PHE A 117 -3.28 9.63 7.88
CA PHE A 117 -2.02 10.29 8.24
C PHE A 117 -0.89 9.26 8.22
#